data_AF-A0A920VW22-F1
#
_entry.id   AF-A0A920VW22-F1
#
_cell.length_a   1.000
_cell.length_b   1.000
_cell.length_c   1.000
_cell.angle_alpha   90.00
_cell.angle_beta   90.00
_cell.angle_gamma   90.00
#
_symmetry.space_group_name_H-M   'P 1'
#
loop_
_entity.id
_entity.type
_entity.pdbx_description
1 polymer ?
#
loop_
_entity_poly.entity_id
_entity_poly.type
_entity_poly.pdbx_seq_one_letter_code
_entity_poly.pdbx_strand_id
1 'polypeptide(L)'
;MKIILANPRGFCAGVGRAIEIVNKVLEQKGPPVYVKHEVVHNQTVVDELRELGAIFVEEISEIPSGATVIYSAHGVSKKGARSIRCKRLRYF
;
A
#
# COMPACT_ATOMS: atom_id res chain seq x y z
N MET A 1 1.33 -9.09 -39.67
CA MET A 1 1.86 -9.50 -38.35
C MET A 1 0.68 -9.87 -37.47
N LYS A 2 0.66 -11.08 -36.90
CA LYS A 2 -0.45 -11.57 -36.06
C LYS A 2 -0.05 -11.46 -34.58
N ILE A 3 -0.78 -10.66 -33.81
CA ILE A 3 -0.58 -10.51 -32.36
C ILE A 3 -1.52 -11.50 -31.67
N ILE A 4 -0.99 -12.29 -30.73
CA ILE A 4 -1.76 -13.25 -29.93
C ILE A 4 -1.64 -12.84 -28.47
N LEU A 5 -2.79 -12.69 -27.81
CA LEU A 5 -2.86 -12.30 -26.40
C LEU A 5 -3.13 -13.52 -25.53
N ALA A 6 -2.28 -13.72 -24.52
CA ALA A 6 -2.45 -14.79 -23.54
C ALA A 6 -3.68 -14.56 -22.64
N ASN A 7 -4.24 -15.64 -22.10
CA ASN A 7 -5.28 -15.61 -21.08
C ASN A 7 -5.08 -16.78 -20.09
N PRO A 8 -5.07 -16.54 -18.76
CA PRO A 8 -5.31 -15.25 -18.10
C PRO A 8 -4.11 -14.29 -18.21
N ARG A 9 -4.39 -12.98 -18.22
CA ARG A 9 -3.38 -11.89 -18.18
C ARG A 9 -3.88 -10.74 -17.30
N GLY A 10 -2.97 -9.99 -16.71
CA GLY A 10 -3.30 -8.83 -15.87
C GLY A 10 -3.32 -9.14 -14.38
N PHE A 11 -4.23 -8.50 -13.65
CA PHE A 11 -4.25 -8.52 -12.19
C PHE A 11 -4.77 -9.84 -11.60
N CYS A 12 -4.10 -10.32 -10.56
CA CYS A 12 -4.63 -11.37 -9.71
C CYS A 12 -5.53 -10.78 -8.61
N ALA A 13 -6.31 -11.63 -7.96
CA ALA A 13 -7.19 -11.22 -6.85
C ALA A 13 -6.43 -10.52 -5.70
N GLY A 14 -5.16 -10.88 -5.47
CA GLY A 14 -4.32 -10.25 -4.45
C GLY A 14 -3.97 -8.80 -4.79
N VAL A 15 -3.60 -8.54 -6.06
CA VAL A 15 -3.31 -7.19 -6.57
C VAL A 15 -4.55 -6.31 -6.48
N GLY A 16 -5.71 -6.80 -6.95
CA GLY A 16 -6.96 -6.04 -6.87
C GLY A 16 -7.34 -5.69 -5.44
N ARG A 17 -7.25 -6.64 -4.51
CA ARG A 17 -7.53 -6.42 -3.08
C ARG A 17 -6.58 -5.39 -2.46
N ALA A 18 -5.29 -5.43 -2.77
CA ALA A 18 -4.32 -4.53 -2.18
C ALA A 18 -4.58 -3.06 -2.60
N ILE A 19 -4.89 -2.82 -3.87
CA ILE A 19 -5.28 -1.50 -4.38
C ILE A 19 -6.59 -1.02 -3.74
N GLU A 20 -7.59 -1.91 -3.63
CA GLU A 20 -8.89 -1.58 -3.03
C GLU A 20 -8.77 -1.15 -1.56
N ILE A 21 -7.90 -1.81 -0.79
CA ILE A 21 -7.64 -1.44 0.61
C ILE A 21 -7.07 -0.02 0.70
N VAL A 22 -6.09 0.33 -0.13
CA VAL A 22 -5.49 1.67 -0.12
C VAL A 22 -6.53 2.73 -0.46
N ASN A 23 -7.33 2.51 -1.51
CA ASN A 23 -8.40 3.43 -1.91
C ASN A 23 -9.45 3.59 -0.80
N LYS A 24 -9.94 2.49 -0.22
CA LYS A 24 -10.94 2.56 0.87
C LYS A 24 -10.42 3.31 2.09
N VAL A 25 -9.15 3.13 2.43
CA VAL A 25 -8.54 3.82 3.57
C VAL A 25 -8.37 5.30 3.27
N LEU A 26 -7.94 5.66 2.05
CA LEU A 26 -7.88 7.06 1.59
C LEU A 26 -9.27 7.72 1.65
N GLU A 27 -10.31 7.04 1.17
CA GLU A 27 -11.69 7.54 1.24
C GLU A 27 -12.19 7.72 2.69
N GLN A 28 -11.91 6.76 3.58
CA GLN A 28 -12.43 6.77 4.95
C GLN A 28 -11.64 7.66 5.92
N LYS A 29 -10.32 7.80 5.72
CA LYS A 29 -9.42 8.49 6.63
C LYS A 29 -8.91 9.83 6.08
N GLY A 30 -9.04 10.04 4.78
CA GLY A 30 -8.43 11.17 4.08
C GLY A 30 -6.90 11.03 3.97
N PRO A 31 -6.28 11.80 3.06
CA PRO A 31 -4.83 11.88 2.97
C PRO A 31 -4.23 12.65 4.16
N PRO A 32 -2.97 12.38 4.56
CA PRO A 32 -2.07 11.38 3.99
C PRO A 32 -2.26 9.97 4.57
N VAL A 33 -2.18 8.96 3.71
CA VAL A 33 -2.14 7.54 4.09
C VAL A 33 -0.78 6.96 3.76
N TYR A 34 -0.10 6.38 4.73
CA TYR A 34 1.22 5.81 4.54
C TYR A 34 1.13 4.33 4.13
N VAL A 35 1.91 3.91 3.14
CA VAL A 35 1.97 2.51 2.71
C VAL A 35 3.40 2.03 2.87
N LYS A 36 3.59 0.93 3.62
CA LYS A 36 4.90 0.31 3.81
C LYS A 36 5.26 -0.49 2.56
N HIS A 37 6.29 0.00 1.85
CA HIS A 37 6.69 -0.41 0.51
C HIS A 37 5.59 -0.20 -0.52
N GLU A 38 5.93 -0.36 -1.80
CA GLU A 38 4.93 -0.34 -2.86
C GLU A 38 3.88 -1.44 -2.65
N VAL A 39 2.61 -1.06 -2.85
CA VAL A 39 1.47 -1.98 -2.75
C VAL A 39 1.54 -3.07 -3.84
N VAL A 40 2.05 -2.69 -5.01
CA VAL A 40 2.39 -3.55 -6.14
C VAL A 40 3.58 -2.94 -6.89
N HIS A 41 4.41 -3.76 -7.54
CA HIS A 41 5.52 -3.28 -8.37
C HIS A 41 5.02 -2.87 -9.76
N ASN A 42 4.12 -1.88 -9.80
CA ASN A 42 3.60 -1.30 -11.03
C ASN A 42 3.59 0.22 -10.87
N GLN A 43 4.51 0.88 -11.58
CA GLN A 43 4.73 2.32 -11.47
C GLN A 43 3.45 3.13 -11.69
N THR A 44 2.65 2.78 -12.70
CA THR A 44 1.38 3.47 -13.01
C THR A 44 0.41 3.42 -11.83
N VAL A 45 0.24 2.24 -11.22
CA VAL A 45 -0.65 2.07 -10.06
C VAL A 45 -0.11 2.84 -8.85
N VAL A 46 1.20 2.82 -8.63
CA VAL A 46 1.80 3.52 -7.50
C VAL A 46 1.65 5.04 -7.68
N ASP A 47 1.83 5.56 -8.89
CA ASP A 47 1.70 6.99 -9.17
C ASP A 47 0.26 7.47 -9.05
N GLU A 48 -0.73 6.72 -9.54
CA GLU A 48 -2.16 7.00 -9.33
C GLU A 48 -2.50 7.10 -7.82
N LEU A 49 -1.99 6.18 -7.01
CA LEU A 49 -2.21 6.21 -5.56
C LEU A 49 -1.48 7.38 -4.88
N ARG A 50 -0.30 7.78 -5.37
CA ARG A 50 0.41 8.98 -4.88
C ARG A 50 -0.39 10.24 -5.15
N GLU A 51 -0.99 10.36 -6.33
CA GLU A 51 -1.86 11.50 -6.68
C GLU A 51 -3.09 11.59 -5.78
N LEU A 52 -3.63 10.45 -5.34
CA LEU A 52 -4.72 10.39 -4.36
C LEU A 52 -4.27 10.68 -2.91
N GLY A 53 -2.97 10.84 -2.66
CA GLY A 53 -2.41 11.19 -1.35
C GLY A 53 -1.89 10.00 -0.54
N ALA A 54 -1.60 8.86 -1.19
CA ALA A 54 -0.81 7.79 -0.59
C ALA A 54 0.69 8.16 -0.57
N ILE A 55 1.35 7.92 0.56
CA ILE A 55 2.78 8.15 0.74
C ILE A 55 3.45 6.79 0.96
N PHE A 56 4.25 6.37 -0.01
CA PHE A 56 5.00 5.13 0.06
C PHE A 56 6.32 5.36 0.80
N VAL A 57 6.58 4.53 1.82
CA VAL A 57 7.79 4.59 2.66
C VAL A 57 8.44 3.23 2.76
N GLU A 58 9.76 3.21 2.91
CA GLU A 58 10.50 1.97 3.09
C GLU A 58 10.45 1.52 4.56
N GLU A 59 10.62 2.48 5.47
CA GLU A 59 10.75 2.21 6.90
C GLU A 59 9.63 2.86 7.73
N ILE A 60 9.16 2.13 8.74
CA ILE A 60 8.13 2.62 9.69
C ILE A 60 8.66 3.82 10.51
N SER A 61 9.99 3.98 10.61
CA SER A 61 10.61 5.14 11.25
C SER A 61 10.29 6.46 10.54
N GLU A 62 9.96 6.44 9.26
CA GLU A 62 9.63 7.62 8.46
C GLU A 62 8.20 8.12 8.70
N ILE A 63 7.33 7.27 9.27
CA ILE A 63 5.92 7.58 9.48
C ILE A 63 5.72 8.40 10.77
N PRO A 64 5.00 9.54 10.73
CA PRO A 64 4.70 10.31 11.93
C PRO A 64 3.79 9.53 12.90
N SER A 65 4.01 9.72 14.19
CA SER A 65 3.21 9.05 15.23
C SER A 65 1.72 9.37 15.11
N GLY A 66 0.85 8.38 15.31
CA GLY A 66 -0.61 8.53 15.19
C GLY A 66 -1.16 8.53 13.75
N ALA A 67 -0.30 8.45 12.73
CA ALA A 67 -0.72 8.35 11.34
C ALA A 67 -1.33 6.99 10.99
N THR A 68 -2.00 6.95 9.83
CA THR A 68 -2.57 5.74 9.24
C THR A 68 -1.55 5.06 8.36
N VAL A 69 -1.29 3.78 8.60
CA VAL A 69 -0.37 2.95 7.81
C VAL A 69 -1.06 1.71 7.24
N ILE A 70 -0.77 1.37 6.00
CA ILE A 70 -1.21 0.15 5.33
C ILE A 70 0.00 -0.73 5.07
N TYR A 71 -0.14 -2.03 5.35
CA TYR A 71 0.88 -3.00 4.98
C TYR A 71 0.68 -3.54 3.58
N SER A 72 1.79 -3.68 2.84
CA SER A 72 1.81 -4.50 1.64
C SER A 72 1.55 -5.98 2.00
N ALA A 73 1.03 -6.72 1.04
CA ALA A 73 0.67 -8.14 1.17
C ALA A 73 1.87 -9.06 1.53
N HIS A 74 3.09 -8.54 1.53
CA HIS A 74 4.33 -9.25 1.85
C HIS A 74 4.57 -9.42 3.36
N GLY A 75 3.76 -8.79 4.22
CA GLY A 75 3.82 -8.95 5.67
C GLY A 75 4.94 -8.15 6.35
N VAL A 76 4.99 -8.24 7.68
CA VAL A 76 5.98 -7.52 8.50
C VAL A 76 6.72 -8.39 9.50
N SER A 77 7.98 -8.02 9.73
CA SER A 77 8.79 -8.62 10.79
C SER A 77 8.25 -8.27 12.18
N LYS A 78 8.57 -9.11 13.19
CA LYS A 78 8.23 -8.84 14.60
C LYS A 78 8.74 -7.47 15.09
N LYS A 79 9.88 -7.02 14.54
CA LYS A 79 10.45 -5.69 14.83
C LYS A 79 9.53 -4.57 14.29
N GLY A 80 9.01 -4.72 13.07
CA GLY A 80 8.07 -3.77 12.48
C GLY A 80 6.77 -3.64 13.29
N ALA A 81 6.21 -4.77 13.74
CA ALA A 81 5.02 -4.78 14.59
C ALA A 81 5.23 -4.03 15.94
N ARG A 82 6.41 -4.18 16.56
CA ARG A 82 6.76 -3.46 17.79
C ARG A 82 6.87 -1.94 17.56
N SER A 83 7.43 -1.54 16.43
CA SER A 83 7.58 -0.12 16.05
C SER A 83 6.23 0.60 15.92
N ILE A 84 5.19 -0.04 15.35
CA ILE A 84 3.84 0.54 15.34
C ILE A 84 3.35 0.81 16.76
N ARG A 85 3.43 -0.20 17.62
CA ARG A 85 2.91 -0.11 18.98
C ARG A 85 3.56 1.04 19.76
N CYS A 86 4.86 1.24 19.55
CA CYS A 86 5.59 2.38 20.09
C CYS A 86 5.12 3.73 19.51
N LYS A 87 4.86 3.81 18.21
CA LYS A 87 4.42 5.04 17.53
C LYS A 87 2.90 5.29 17.57
N ARG A 88 2.12 4.39 18.18
CA ARG A 88 0.64 4.43 18.22
C ARG A 88 0.01 4.62 16.82
N LEU A 89 0.56 3.97 15.80
CA LEU A 89 0.01 4.05 14.44
C LEU A 89 -1.31 3.27 14.33
N ARG A 90 -2.24 3.78 13.53
CA ARG A 90 -3.45 3.05 13.11
C ARG A 90 -3.09 2.22 11.88
N TYR A 91 -3.19 0.90 11.97
CA TYR A 91 -2.79 -0.01 10.89
C TYR A 91 -3.99 -0.75 10.29
N PHE A 92 -3.94 -1.00 8.98
CA PHE A 92 -4.94 -1.73 8.19
C PHE A 92 -4.28 -2.83 7.35
#